data_AF-A0A832B5X3-F1
#
_entry.id   AF-A0A832B5X3-F1
#
_cell.length_a   1.000
_cell.length_b   1.000
_cell.length_c   1.000
_cell.angle_alpha   90.00
_cell.angle_beta   90.00
_cell.angle_gamma   90.00
#
_symmetry.space_group_name_H-M   'P 1'
#
loop_
_entity.id
_entity.type
_entity.pdbx_description
1 polymer ?
#
loop_
_entity_poly.entity_id
_entity_poly.type
_entity_poly.pdbx_seq_one_letter_code
_entity_poly.pdbx_strand_id
1 'polypeptide(L)' 'MQLDFGKMDGLLPAVVQDAATKEVLMVGFMNEAAWEKTRRTGHVTFWSRTRNALWTKGETS' A
#
# COMPACT_ATOMS: atom_id res chain seq x y z
N MET A 1 15.86 4.48 4.68
CA MET A 1 14.86 5.45 4.20
C MET A 1 13.78 5.57 5.27
N GLN A 2 13.49 6.78 5.73
CA GLN A 2 12.44 7.03 6.73
C GLN A 2 11.22 7.59 5.99
N LEU A 3 10.07 6.94 6.16
CA LEU A 3 8.81 7.38 5.55
C LEU A 3 8.09 8.31 6.52
N ASP A 4 7.57 9.43 6.02
CA ASP A 4 6.82 10.40 6.81
C ASP A 4 5.31 10.21 6.61
N PHE A 5 4.71 9.33 7.41
CA PHE A 5 3.26 9.14 7.43
C PHE A 5 2.51 10.34 8.02
N GLY A 6 3.18 11.21 8.79
CA GLY A 6 2.57 12.37 9.44
C GLY A 6 2.15 13.47 8.46
N LYS A 7 2.81 13.56 7.30
CA LYS A 7 2.54 14.57 6.28
C LYS A 7 1.16 14.47 5.60
N MET A 8 0.52 13.30 5.69
CA MET A 8 -0.71 12.94 4.96
C MET A 8 -1.69 12.18 5.88
N ASP A 9 -1.85 12.65 7.12
CA ASP A 9 -2.79 12.11 8.11
C ASP A 9 -2.65 10.59 8.36
N GLY A 10 -1.41 10.11 8.43
CA GLY A 10 -1.10 8.69 8.67
C GLY A 10 -1.14 7.81 7.41
N LEU A 11 -1.27 8.41 6.22
CA LEU A 11 -1.33 7.69 4.94
C LEU A 11 -0.22 8.10 3.98
N LEU A 12 0.21 7.17 3.15
CA LEU A 12 1.13 7.43 2.04
C LEU A 12 0.52 6.93 0.73
N PRO A 13 0.64 7.70 -0.36
CA PRO A 13 0.33 7.18 -1.68
C PRO A 13 1.34 6.10 -2.06
N ALA A 14 0.84 4.98 -2.56
CA ALA A 14 1.63 3.84 -3.01
C ALA A 14 1.27 3.53 -4.46
N VAL A 15 2.29 3.58 -5.33
CA VAL A 15 2.16 3.25 -6.76
C VAL A 15 2.71 1.86 -6.98
N VAL A 16 1.89 0.96 -7.52
CA VAL A 16 2.33 -0.36 -7.94
C VAL A 16 2.70 -0.28 -9.41
N GLN A 17 3.90 -0.74 -9.72
CA GLN A 17 4.46 -0.73 -11.05
C GLN A 17 4.87 -2.16 -11.40
N ASP A 18 4.67 -2.56 -12.65
CA ASP A 18 5.23 -3.80 -13.16
C ASP A 18 6.76 -3.71 -13.13
N ALA A 19 7.39 -4.73 -12.55
CA ALA A 19 8.83 -4.73 -12.33
C ALA A 19 9.65 -4.79 -13.63
N ALA A 20 9.09 -5.39 -14.68
CA ALA A 20 9.76 -5.58 -15.98
C ALA A 20 9.44 -4.44 -16.96
N THR A 21 8.16 -4.16 -17.19
CA THR A 21 7.71 -3.21 -18.22
C THR A 21 7.73 -1.76 -17.74
N LYS A 22 7.79 -1.54 -16.42
CA LYS A 22 7.65 -0.23 -15.77
C LYS A 22 6.27 0.41 -15.98
N GLU A 23 5.28 -0.37 -16.39
CA GLU A 23 3.91 0.08 -16.48
C GLU A 23 3.34 0.34 -15.07
N VAL A 24 2.65 1.46 -14.89
CA VAL A 24 1.93 1.75 -13.64
C VAL A 24 0.63 0.96 -13.64
N LEU A 25 0.49 0.02 -12.71
CA LEU A 25 -0.63 -0.91 -12.63
C LEU A 25 -1.77 -0.35 -11.77
N MET A 26 -1.43 0.27 -10.64
CA MET A 26 -2.42 0.84 -9.73
C MET A 26 -1.81 1.86 -8.77
N VAL A 27 -2.69 2.70 -8.21
CA VAL A 27 -2.38 3.62 -7.12
C VAL A 27 -3.30 3.32 -5.95
N GLY A 28 -2.76 3.28 -4.75
CA GLY A 28 -3.51 3.13 -3.51
C GLY A 28 -2.89 3.93 -2.38
N PHE A 29 -3.43 3.76 -1.17
CA PHE A 29 -2.89 4.37 0.04
C PHE A 29 -2.48 3.29 1.03
N MET A 30 -1.40 3.54 1.77
CA MET A 30 -0.93 2.69 2.85
C MET A 30 -0.83 3.52 4.13
N ASN A 31 -1.35 2.99 5.24
CA ASN A 31 -0.91 3.42 6.56
C ASN A 31 0.32 2.62 6.99
N GLU A 32 0.88 2.93 8.15
CA GLU A 32 2.09 2.28 8.67
C GLU A 32 1.92 0.76 8.79
N ALA A 33 0.76 0.29 9.26
CA ALA A 33 0.46 -1.14 9.38
C ALA A 33 0.40 -1.86 8.02
N ALA A 34 -0.17 -1.21 6.99
CA ALA A 34 -0.22 -1.76 5.63
C ALA A 34 1.19 -1.87 5.01
N TRP A 35 2.03 -0.86 5.24
CA TRP A 35 3.44 -0.87 4.82
C TRP A 35 4.22 -2.00 5.51
N GLU A 36 4.08 -2.14 6.82
CA GLU A 36 4.77 -3.19 7.58
C GLU A 36 4.32 -4.59 7.15
N LYS A 37 3.01 -4.81 6.98
CA LYS A 37 2.48 -6.09 6.47
C LYS A 37 3.05 -6.39 5.10
N THR A 38 3.08 -5.41 4.18
CA THR A 38 3.64 -5.58 2.83
C THR A 38 5.10 -6.02 2.87
N ARG A 39 5.93 -5.38 3.71
CA ARG A 39 7.34 -5.76 3.87
C ARG A 39 7.51 -7.16 4.45
N ARG A 40 6.66 -7.54 5.39
CA ARG A 40 6.73 -8.84 6.06
C ARG A 40 6.28 -9.99 5.17
N THR A 41 5.22 -9.81 4.39
CA THR A 41 4.60 -10.88 3.60
C THR A 41 5.09 -10.93 2.16
N GLY A 42 5.70 -9.86 1.65
CA GLY A 42 6.01 -9.70 0.23
C GLY A 42 4.78 -9.45 -0.66
N HIS A 43 3.59 -9.32 -0.07
CA HIS A 43 2.34 -9.09 -0.79
C HIS A 43 1.82 -7.69 -0.51
N VAL A 44 1.47 -6.94 -1.55
CA VAL A 44 1.01 -5.56 -1.41
C VAL A 44 -0.27 -5.49 -0.59
N THR A 45 -0.21 -4.74 0.52
CA THR A 45 -1.33 -4.45 1.41
C THR A 45 -1.63 -2.96 1.37
N PHE A 46 -2.88 -2.59 1.13
CA PHE A 46 -3.36 -1.21 1.18
C PHE A 46 -4.23 -0.96 2.41
N TRP A 47 -4.44 0.32 2.71
CA TRP A 47 -5.43 0.78 3.67
C TRP A 47 -6.67 1.30 2.92
N SER A 48 -7.81 0.65 3.13
CA SER A 48 -9.10 1.13 2.62
C SER A 48 -9.61 2.24 3.54
N ARG A 49 -9.59 3.48 3.04
CA ARG A 49 -10.13 4.64 3.77
C ARG A 49 -11.65 4.55 3.99
N THR A 50 -12.37 3.88 3.10
CA THR A 50 -13.83 3.73 3.20
C THR A 50 -14.23 2.59 4.13
N ARG A 51 -13.48 1.49 4.15
CA ARG A 51 -13.75 0.33 5.03
C ARG A 51 -12.99 0.38 6.35
N ASN A 52 -12.10 1.37 6.52
CA ASN A 52 -11.22 1.52 7.67
C ASN A 52 -10.46 0.24 8.02
N ALA A 53 -9.95 -0.45 6.99
CA ALA A 53 -9.40 -1.80 7.10
C ALA A 53 -8.22 -2.03 6.16
N LEU A 54 -7.35 -2.97 6.54
CA LEU A 54 -6.29 -3.50 5.68
C LEU A 54 -6.90 -4.37 4.57
N TRP A 55 -6.36 -4.27 3.37
CA TRP A 55 -6.73 -5.11 2.24
C TRP A 55 -5.47 -5.52 1.48
N THR A 56 -5.18 -6.83 1.47
CA THR A 56 -4.07 -7.36 0.65
C THR A 56 -4.61 -7.65 -0.74
N LYS A 57 -3.91 -7.15 -1.76
CA LYS A 57 -4.29 -7.44 -3.16
C LYS A 57 -4.27 -8.96 -3.37
N GLY A 58 -5.41 -9.52 -3.78
CA GLY A 58 -5.58 -10.96 -4.02
C GLY A 58 -6.38 -11.70 -2.94
N GLU A 59 -6.63 -11.12 -1.75
CA GLU A 59 -7.45 -11.76 -0.70
C GLU A 59 -8.95 -11.85 -1.05
N THR A 60 -9.42 -10.97 -1.95
CA THR A 60 -10.77 -11.03 -2.53
C THR A 60 -10.64 -10.54 -3.95
N SER A 61 -10.70 -11.47 -4.91
CA SER A 61 -10.72 -11.17 -6.35
C SER A 61 -12.09 -11.54 -6.90
#